data_AF-A0A6H1LKZ8-F1
#
_entry.id   AF-A0A6H1LKZ8-F1
#
_cell.length_a   1.000
_cell.length_b   1.000
_cell.length_c   1.000
_cell.angle_alpha   90.00
_cell.angle_beta   90.00
_cell.angle_gamma   90.00
#
_symmetry.space_group_name_H-M   'P 1'
#
loop_
_entity.id
_entity.type
_entity.pdbx_description
1 polymer ?
#
loop_
_entity_poly.entity_id
_entity_poly.type
_entity_poly.pdbx_seq_one_letter_code
_entity_poly.pdbx_strand_id
1 'polypeptide(L)'
;MITIATPSGTVRAVPSEADATGSVRYSLTGAARGTVHVTATSSPARWDQFDAVRASLGSASAVRELPVEPLVRIRGRAYQGSTVRVLAHSADVPWGWQGPVSLVDTDDRPAPEQASQTLTAILRARASNYAARSDFARLQLAARRHDTPQLLKWLDAMISYAEQAQARYLEEAEAHRVQAARSLAAWWTLAR
;
A
#
# COMPACT_ATOMS: atom_id res chain seq x y z
N MET A 1 3.47 14.94 21.45
CA MET A 1 2.00 14.70 21.37
C MET A 1 1.42 15.65 20.33
N ILE A 2 0.46 15.22 19.51
CA ILE A 2 -0.25 16.09 18.54
C ILE A 2 -1.75 15.98 18.73
N THR A 3 -2.43 17.11 18.61
CA THR A 3 -3.89 17.22 18.65
C THR A 3 -4.44 17.43 17.25
N ILE A 4 -5.51 16.71 16.90
CA ILE A 4 -6.15 16.74 15.58
C ILE A 4 -7.63 17.03 15.80
N ALA A 5 -8.12 18.15 15.26
CA ALA A 5 -9.55 18.41 15.19
C ALA A 5 -10.16 17.58 14.05
N THR A 6 -11.19 16.79 14.33
CA THR A 6 -11.84 15.93 13.34
C THR A 6 -13.37 16.06 13.43
N PRO A 7 -14.12 15.67 12.39
CA PRO A 7 -15.58 15.66 12.42
C PRO A 7 -16.19 14.84 13.56
N SER A 8 -15.52 13.79 14.05
CA SER A 8 -15.97 13.03 15.23
C SER A 8 -15.55 13.63 16.57
N GLY A 9 -14.77 14.73 16.57
CA GLY A 9 -14.26 15.40 17.76
C GLY A 9 -12.73 15.49 17.77
N THR A 10 -12.17 15.88 18.91
CA THR A 10 -10.72 16.01 19.05
C THR A 10 -10.05 14.66 19.28
N VAL A 11 -8.99 14.38 18.52
CA VAL A 11 -8.14 13.20 18.65
C VAL A 11 -6.74 13.63 19.08
N ARG A 12 -6.16 12.94 20.06
CA ARG A 12 -4.77 13.12 20.48
C ARG A 12 -3.97 11.92 20.03
N ALA A 13 -2.79 12.17 19.47
CA ALA A 13 -1.87 11.15 19.01
C ALA A 13 -0.52 11.28 19.73
N VAL A 14 -0.07 10.19 20.34
CA VAL A 14 1.22 10.10 21.02
C VAL A 14 2.12 9.16 20.22
N PRO A 15 3.25 9.64 19.68
CA PRO A 15 4.21 8.78 19.00
C PRO A 15 4.95 7.89 20.01
N SER A 16 5.28 6.68 19.57
CA SER A 16 6.33 5.86 20.17
C SER A 16 7.67 6.09 19.49
N GLU A 17 8.73 5.48 20.01
CA GLU A 17 10.00 5.42 19.30
C GLU A 17 9.86 4.65 17.98
N ALA A 18 10.73 4.98 17.03
CA ALA A 18 10.78 4.24 15.78
C ALA A 18 11.34 2.84 16.02
N ASP A 19 10.74 1.83 15.41
CA ASP A 19 11.27 0.47 15.43
C ASP A 19 12.45 0.30 14.46
N ALA A 20 13.03 -0.90 14.43
CA ALA A 20 14.17 -1.23 13.58
C ALA A 20 13.87 -1.11 12.07
N THR A 21 12.60 -1.12 11.67
CA THR A 21 12.16 -0.94 10.28
C THR A 21 11.97 0.53 9.92
N GLY A 22 12.11 1.45 10.88
CA GLY A 22 11.81 2.87 10.69
C GLY A 22 10.34 3.20 10.82
N SER A 23 9.49 2.22 11.16
CA SER A 23 8.06 2.46 11.43
C SER A 23 7.88 3.15 12.78
N VAL A 24 6.93 4.08 12.84
CA VAL A 24 6.52 4.77 14.07
C VAL A 24 5.06 4.49 14.32
N ARG A 25 4.76 3.95 15.50
CA ARG A 25 3.40 3.74 15.98
C ARG A 25 2.92 4.95 16.77
N TYR A 26 1.70 5.38 16.49
CA TYR A 26 1.00 6.46 17.18
C TYR A 26 -0.20 5.89 17.93
N SER A 27 -0.21 6.04 19.26
CA SER A 27 -1.36 5.70 20.09
C SER A 27 -2.37 6.86 20.07
N LEU A 28 -3.63 6.57 19.74
CA LEU A 28 -4.71 7.53 19.64
C LEU A 28 -5.60 7.52 20.90
N THR A 29 -6.01 8.70 21.34
CA THR A 29 -7.01 8.90 22.39
C THR A 29 -7.99 10.03 22.04
N GLY A 30 -9.12 10.11 22.74
CA GLY A 30 -10.19 11.08 22.48
C GLY A 30 -11.31 10.50 21.61
N ALA A 31 -11.70 11.23 20.57
CA ALA A 31 -12.80 10.87 19.66
C ALA A 31 -12.53 9.60 18.82
N ALA A 32 -11.26 9.24 18.64
CA ALA A 32 -10.80 7.98 18.06
C ALA A 32 -9.76 7.35 18.99
N ARG A 33 -9.76 6.02 19.10
CA ARG A 33 -8.83 5.26 19.95
C ARG A 33 -8.23 4.10 19.18
N GLY A 34 -6.99 3.73 19.43
CA GLY A 34 -6.29 2.63 18.73
C GLY A 34 -4.90 3.06 18.26
N THR A 35 -4.34 2.36 17.29
CA THR A 35 -3.00 2.63 16.76
C THR A 35 -3.00 2.96 15.27
N VAL A 36 -2.14 3.92 14.92
CA VAL A 36 -1.78 4.22 13.53
C VAL A 36 -0.30 3.96 13.39
N HIS A 37 0.07 3.18 12.38
CA HIS A 37 1.46 2.93 12.03
C HIS A 37 1.82 3.80 10.83
N VAL A 38 3.01 4.37 10.86
CA VAL A 38 3.52 5.19 9.75
C VAL A 38 4.93 4.77 9.42
N THR A 39 5.20 4.53 8.14
CA THR A 39 6.52 4.16 7.66
C THR A 39 6.82 4.82 6.31
N ALA A 40 8.10 5.05 6.04
CA ALA A 40 8.55 5.34 4.69
C ALA A 40 8.41 4.08 3.81
N THR A 41 8.11 4.25 2.53
CA THR A 41 7.90 3.18 1.56
C THR A 41 8.42 3.60 0.20
N SER A 42 8.57 2.62 -0.70
CA SER A 42 8.90 2.86 -2.10
C SER A 42 7.88 3.77 -2.79
N SER A 43 8.35 4.58 -3.73
CA SER A 43 7.54 5.44 -4.58
C SER A 43 6.59 4.60 -5.42
N PRO A 44 5.32 5.00 -5.56
CA PRO A 44 4.43 4.42 -6.56
C PRO A 44 4.93 4.64 -7.99
N ALA A 45 5.74 5.69 -8.23
CA ALA A 45 6.33 5.97 -9.54
C ALA A 45 7.64 5.21 -9.80
N ARG A 46 8.39 4.92 -8.74
CA ARG A 46 9.76 4.40 -8.80
C ARG A 46 10.02 3.45 -7.63
N TRP A 47 10.04 2.15 -7.94
CA TRP A 47 10.15 1.09 -6.92
C TRP A 47 11.47 1.14 -6.14
N ASP A 48 12.52 1.73 -6.71
CA ASP A 48 13.86 1.85 -6.13
C ASP A 48 14.05 3.10 -5.24
N GLN A 49 13.07 4.01 -5.21
CA GLN A 49 13.13 5.25 -4.44
C GLN A 49 12.19 5.21 -3.23
N PHE A 50 12.69 5.51 -2.03
CA PHE A 50 11.90 5.51 -0.78
C PHE A 50 11.41 6.92 -0.41
N ASP A 51 10.64 7.52 -1.32
CA ASP A 51 10.14 8.89 -1.22
C ASP A 51 8.63 8.98 -0.90
N ALA A 52 8.01 7.88 -0.51
CA ALA A 52 6.61 7.85 -0.11
C ALA A 52 6.49 7.52 1.39
N VAL A 53 5.40 7.97 2.00
CA VAL A 53 5.07 7.69 3.40
C VAL A 53 3.68 7.07 3.45
N ARG A 54 3.61 5.85 4.01
CA ARG A 54 2.35 5.16 4.24
C ARG A 54 1.93 5.34 5.69
N ALA A 55 0.67 5.72 5.91
CA ALA A 55 0.03 5.63 7.21
C ALA A 55 -1.09 4.59 7.14
N SER A 56 -1.16 3.71 8.13
CA SER A 56 -2.09 2.59 8.18
C SER A 56 -2.76 2.48 9.54
N LEU A 57 -4.04 2.14 9.55
CA LEU A 57 -4.79 1.80 10.75
C LEU A 57 -4.45 0.35 11.15
N GLY A 58 -3.96 0.13 12.37
CA GLY A 58 -3.69 -1.22 12.90
C GLY A 58 -2.30 -1.80 12.59
N SER A 59 -1.96 -2.10 11.32
CA SER A 59 -0.66 -2.73 10.99
C SER A 59 0.34 -1.78 10.32
N ALA A 60 1.64 -2.08 10.48
CA ALA A 60 2.72 -1.34 9.83
C ALA A 60 2.73 -1.55 8.32
N SER A 61 2.35 -2.75 7.87
CA SER A 61 2.19 -3.08 6.47
C SER A 61 0.78 -3.59 6.16
N ALA A 62 -0.16 -2.69 5.87
CA ALA A 62 -1.54 -3.04 5.50
C ALA A 62 -1.66 -3.95 4.25
N VAL A 63 -0.58 -4.13 3.50
CA VAL A 63 -0.52 -5.00 2.31
C VAL A 63 0.04 -6.39 2.64
N ARG A 64 0.87 -6.51 3.69
CA ARG A 64 1.60 -7.75 4.01
C ARG A 64 1.21 -8.37 5.34
N GLU A 65 0.59 -7.60 6.22
CA GLU A 65 0.28 -7.98 7.59
C GLU A 65 -1.20 -7.77 7.85
N LEU A 66 -1.84 -8.79 8.44
CA LEU A 66 -3.18 -8.64 9.00
C LEU A 66 -3.19 -7.47 9.99
N PRO A 67 -4.31 -6.72 10.08
CA PRO A 67 -4.41 -5.62 11.02
C PRO A 67 -4.11 -6.10 12.44
N VAL A 68 -3.17 -5.45 13.11
CA VAL A 68 -2.81 -5.78 14.50
C VAL A 68 -3.60 -4.87 15.43
N GLU A 69 -4.21 -5.44 16.47
CA GLU A 69 -4.89 -4.66 17.50
C GLU A 69 -3.87 -3.80 18.30
N PRO A 70 -4.25 -2.59 18.77
CA PRO A 70 -5.61 -2.07 18.76
C PRO A 70 -5.99 -1.32 17.47
N LEU A 71 -6.97 -1.84 16.73
CA LEU A 71 -7.55 -1.16 15.57
C LEU A 71 -8.14 0.19 15.96
N VAL A 72 -8.11 1.14 15.02
CA VAL A 72 -8.69 2.47 15.24
C VAL A 72 -10.20 2.39 15.31
N ARG A 73 -10.74 2.77 16.47
CA ARG A 73 -12.16 2.75 16.79
C ARG A 73 -12.74 4.15 16.85
N ILE A 74 -13.88 4.36 16.20
CA ILE A 74 -14.73 5.56 16.31
C ILE A 74 -16.12 5.10 16.72
N ARG A 75 -16.64 5.64 17.83
CA ARG A 75 -17.96 5.26 18.39
C ARG A 75 -18.16 3.73 18.52
N GLY A 76 -17.12 3.03 18.95
CA GLY A 76 -17.15 1.58 19.18
C GLY A 76 -16.88 0.70 17.96
N ARG A 77 -16.94 1.24 16.73
CA ARG A 77 -16.66 0.50 15.50
C ARG A 77 -15.18 0.58 15.14
N ALA A 78 -14.55 -0.56 14.91
CA ALA A 78 -13.14 -0.67 14.52
C ALA A 78 -12.99 -0.55 13.00
N TYR A 79 -11.93 0.12 12.57
CA TYR A 79 -11.67 0.41 11.16
C TYR A 79 -10.25 0.00 10.77
N GLN A 80 -10.13 -0.45 9.53
CA GLN A 80 -8.89 -0.70 8.82
C GLN A 80 -8.79 0.22 7.59
N GLY A 81 -7.60 0.29 7.01
CA GLY A 81 -7.30 1.09 5.83
C GLY A 81 -6.02 1.88 5.95
N SER A 82 -5.64 2.56 4.87
CA SER A 82 -4.36 3.27 4.79
C SER A 82 -4.42 4.48 3.86
N THR A 83 -3.40 5.33 3.89
CA THR A 83 -3.17 6.37 2.88
C THR A 83 -1.68 6.46 2.59
N VAL A 84 -1.32 6.95 1.42
CA VAL A 84 0.06 7.21 1.02
C VAL A 84 0.24 8.68 0.68
N ARG A 85 1.31 9.28 1.20
CA ARG A 85 1.80 10.59 0.80
C ARG A 85 3.05 10.41 -0.04
N VAL A 86 3.00 10.80 -1.30
CA VAL A 86 4.19 10.88 -2.18
C VAL A 86 4.88 12.21 -1.92
N LEU A 87 6.18 12.18 -1.59
CA LEU A 87 6.94 13.36 -1.19
C LEU A 87 7.71 14.01 -2.34
N ALA A 88 7.96 13.28 -3.43
CA ALA A 88 8.64 13.80 -4.61
C ALA A 88 7.69 13.93 -5.81
N HIS A 89 8.00 14.88 -6.69
CA HIS A 89 7.24 15.06 -7.92
C HIS A 89 7.70 14.03 -8.95
N SER A 90 6.74 13.36 -9.59
CA SER A 90 6.97 12.50 -10.76
C SER A 90 5.98 12.88 -11.86
N ALA A 91 6.40 12.82 -13.12
CA ALA A 91 5.54 13.07 -14.26
C ALA A 91 4.40 12.02 -14.37
N ASP A 92 4.68 10.80 -13.89
CA ASP A 92 3.80 9.64 -14.09
C ASP A 92 2.80 9.42 -12.94
N VAL A 93 2.97 10.11 -11.81
CA VAL A 93 2.13 9.91 -10.61
C VAL A 93 1.77 11.27 -9.98
N PRO A 94 0.48 11.51 -9.68
CA PRO A 94 0.07 12.70 -8.95
C PRO A 94 0.84 12.85 -7.63
N TRP A 95 1.58 13.95 -7.51
CA TRP A 95 2.22 14.37 -6.27
C TRP A 95 1.18 14.52 -5.15
N GLY A 96 1.57 14.21 -3.91
CA GLY A 96 0.76 14.50 -2.73
C GLY A 96 0.02 13.28 -2.19
N TRP A 97 -1.26 13.45 -1.86
CA TRP A 97 -2.04 12.40 -1.21
C TRP A 97 -2.66 11.46 -2.21
N GLN A 98 -2.27 10.19 -2.14
CA GLN A 98 -3.07 9.12 -2.72
C GLN A 98 -4.23 8.84 -1.76
N GLY A 99 -5.43 8.77 -2.33
CA GLY A 99 -6.67 8.61 -1.58
C GLY A 99 -6.58 7.49 -0.55
N PRO A 100 -7.33 7.59 0.56
CA PRO A 100 -7.30 6.54 1.54
C PRO A 100 -7.85 5.24 0.90
N VAL A 101 -7.08 4.16 1.02
CA VAL A 101 -7.41 2.85 0.48
C VAL A 101 -8.13 2.04 1.56
N SER A 102 -9.27 1.48 1.19
CA SER A 102 -10.05 0.53 1.98
C SER A 102 -10.40 1.00 3.40
N LEU A 103 -10.99 2.20 3.55
CA LEU A 103 -11.57 2.64 4.83
C LEU A 103 -12.86 1.87 5.11
N VAL A 104 -12.71 0.68 5.67
CA VAL A 104 -13.80 -0.25 6.00
C VAL A 104 -13.70 -0.68 7.46
N ASP A 105 -14.79 -1.18 8.00
CA ASP A 105 -14.76 -1.84 9.30
C ASP A 105 -14.24 -3.29 9.22
N THR A 106 -14.26 -4.00 10.34
CA THR A 106 -13.86 -5.41 10.43
C THR A 106 -14.78 -6.38 9.69
N ASP A 107 -15.95 -5.94 9.24
CA ASP A 107 -16.90 -6.71 8.45
C ASP A 107 -16.93 -6.24 6.98
N ASP A 108 -15.86 -5.56 6.54
CA ASP A 108 -15.68 -4.99 5.19
C ASP A 108 -16.75 -3.98 4.75
N ARG A 109 -17.49 -3.42 5.70
CA ARG A 109 -18.49 -2.40 5.41
C ARG A 109 -17.81 -1.03 5.33
N PRO A 110 -18.10 -0.21 4.29
CA PRO A 110 -17.55 1.13 4.17
C PRO A 110 -17.75 1.98 5.42
N ALA A 111 -16.74 2.80 5.74
CA ALA A 111 -16.86 3.78 6.82
C ALA A 111 -17.93 4.83 6.46
N PRO A 112 -18.89 5.14 7.36
CA PRO A 112 -19.80 6.25 7.19
C PRO A 112 -19.04 7.56 6.98
N GLU A 113 -19.64 8.53 6.28
CA GLU A 113 -18.96 9.77 5.86
C GLU A 113 -18.17 10.45 6.98
N GLN A 114 -18.80 10.69 8.13
CA GLN A 114 -18.15 11.32 9.28
C GLN A 114 -16.93 10.53 9.79
N ALA A 115 -17.02 9.20 9.81
CA ALA A 115 -15.93 8.33 10.23
C ALA A 115 -14.82 8.34 9.16
N SER A 116 -15.17 8.24 7.88
CA SER A 116 -14.24 8.29 6.76
C SER A 116 -13.42 9.60 6.75
N GLN A 117 -14.07 10.74 6.93
CA GLN A 117 -13.41 12.05 7.03
C GLN A 117 -12.48 12.11 8.26
N THR A 118 -12.92 11.57 9.40
CA THR A 118 -12.12 11.51 10.64
C THR A 118 -10.87 10.63 10.46
N LEU A 119 -11.03 9.42 9.93
CA LEU A 119 -9.92 8.49 9.66
C LEU A 119 -8.93 9.09 8.66
N THR A 120 -9.43 9.73 7.60
CA THR A 120 -8.61 10.42 6.61
C THR A 120 -7.80 11.55 7.25
N ALA A 121 -8.43 12.39 8.09
CA ALA A 121 -7.74 13.47 8.80
C ALA A 121 -6.64 12.93 9.73
N ILE A 122 -6.91 11.85 10.46
CA ILE A 122 -5.93 11.17 11.32
C ILE A 122 -4.75 10.67 10.49
N LEU A 123 -5.01 9.86 9.47
CA LEU A 123 -3.99 9.24 8.61
C LEU A 123 -3.10 10.31 7.97
N ARG A 124 -3.70 11.35 7.38
CA ARG A 124 -2.97 12.45 6.75
C ARG A 124 -2.13 13.23 7.75
N ALA A 125 -2.67 13.54 8.93
CA ALA A 125 -1.92 14.24 9.96
C ALA A 125 -0.74 13.41 10.48
N ARG A 126 -0.88 12.08 10.58
CA ARG A 126 0.20 11.19 11.02
C ARG A 126 1.31 11.04 9.98
N ALA A 127 0.97 10.80 8.72
CA ALA A 127 1.94 10.76 7.64
C ALA A 127 2.69 12.10 7.48
N SER A 128 2.01 13.24 7.59
CA SER A 128 2.66 14.55 7.58
C SER A 128 3.60 14.77 8.75
N ASN A 129 3.19 14.37 9.95
CA ASN A 129 4.07 14.51 11.11
C ASN A 129 5.31 13.63 11.00
N TYR A 130 5.16 12.40 10.52
CA TYR A 130 6.29 11.49 10.30
C TYR A 130 7.30 12.05 9.29
N ALA A 131 6.81 12.57 8.16
CA ALA A 131 7.66 13.19 7.13
C ALA A 131 8.39 14.47 7.60
N ALA A 132 7.83 15.17 8.59
CA ALA A 132 8.40 16.40 9.13
C ALA A 132 9.41 16.17 10.27
N ARG A 133 9.71 14.92 10.63
CA ARG A 133 10.67 14.60 11.70
C ARG A 133 12.08 14.98 11.30
N SER A 134 12.87 15.45 12.26
CA SER A 134 14.30 15.75 12.05
C SER A 134 15.12 14.51 11.71
N ASP A 135 14.72 13.32 12.18
CA ASP A 135 15.37 12.05 11.89
C ASP A 135 14.77 11.30 10.68
N PHE A 136 13.94 11.96 9.86
CA PHE A 136 13.23 11.32 8.76
C PHE A 136 14.15 10.61 7.76
N ALA A 137 15.30 11.19 7.40
CA ALA A 137 16.27 10.56 6.51
C ALA A 137 16.80 9.22 7.07
N ARG A 138 16.97 9.12 8.40
CA ARG A 138 17.36 7.87 9.07
C ARG A 138 16.25 6.83 8.99
N LEU A 139 15.00 7.25 9.16
CA LEU A 139 13.83 6.37 9.08
C LEU A 139 13.62 5.84 7.65
N GLN A 140 13.79 6.68 6.63
CA GLN A 140 13.78 6.26 5.22
C GLN A 140 14.84 5.21 4.93
N LEU A 141 16.06 5.40 5.44
CA LEU A 141 17.14 4.43 5.24
C LEU A 141 16.83 3.08 5.93
N ALA A 142 16.26 3.12 7.14
CA ALA A 142 15.85 1.92 7.85
C ALA A 142 14.76 1.15 7.07
N ALA A 143 13.73 1.85 6.61
CA ALA A 143 12.65 1.27 5.80
C ALA A 143 13.20 0.67 4.50
N ARG A 144 14.07 1.41 3.79
CA ARG A 144 14.72 0.92 2.57
C ARG A 144 15.49 -0.38 2.83
N ARG A 145 16.29 -0.43 3.89
CA ARG A 145 17.07 -1.63 4.26
C ARG A 145 16.17 -2.82 4.58
N HIS A 146 15.03 -2.57 5.23
CA HIS A 146 14.06 -3.60 5.60
C HIS A 146 13.31 -4.16 4.38
N ASP A 147 12.80 -3.28 3.51
CA ASP A 147 11.87 -3.66 2.44
C ASP A 147 12.54 -4.08 1.13
N THR A 148 13.72 -3.53 0.82
CA THR A 148 14.43 -3.79 -0.44
C THR A 148 14.65 -5.28 -0.72
N PRO A 149 15.10 -6.13 0.23
CA PRO A 149 15.28 -7.56 -0.02
C PRO A 149 13.98 -8.27 -0.42
N GLN A 150 12.84 -7.88 0.17
CA GLN A 150 11.54 -8.47 -0.16
C GLN A 150 11.06 -8.00 -1.53
N LEU A 151 11.30 -6.73 -1.89
CA LEU A 151 11.00 -6.19 -3.22
C LEU A 151 11.80 -6.91 -4.31
N LEU A 152 13.10 -7.15 -4.08
CA LEU A 152 13.94 -7.88 -5.04
C LEU A 152 13.48 -9.32 -5.24
N LYS A 153 13.12 -10.03 -4.16
CA LYS A 153 12.53 -11.39 -4.27
C LYS A 153 11.23 -11.39 -5.04
N TRP A 154 10.37 -10.41 -4.81
CA TRP A 154 9.11 -10.28 -5.54
C TRP A 154 9.35 -9.99 -7.03
N LEU A 155 10.27 -9.08 -7.36
CA LEU A 155 10.62 -8.77 -8.75
C LEU A 155 11.17 -10.00 -9.49
N ASP A 156 12.06 -10.76 -8.86
CA ASP A 156 12.63 -11.98 -9.42
C ASP A 156 11.55 -13.04 -9.72
N ALA A 157 10.61 -13.22 -8.78
CA ALA A 157 9.46 -14.11 -8.98
C ALA A 157 8.54 -13.64 -10.12
N MET A 158 8.30 -12.33 -10.23
CA MET A 158 7.47 -11.76 -11.31
C MET A 158 8.13 -11.89 -12.68
N ILE A 159 9.44 -11.67 -12.78
CA ILE A 159 10.21 -11.87 -14.01
C ILE A 159 10.13 -13.34 -14.42
N SER A 160 10.44 -14.25 -13.51
CA SER A 160 10.40 -15.70 -13.77
C SER A 160 9.01 -16.16 -14.24
N TYR A 161 7.95 -15.66 -13.59
CA TYR A 161 6.57 -15.94 -14.00
C TYR A 161 6.26 -15.41 -15.40
N ALA A 162 6.68 -14.18 -15.71
CA ALA A 162 6.45 -13.57 -17.01
C ALA A 162 7.18 -14.33 -18.14
N GLU A 163 8.42 -14.76 -17.91
CA GLU A 163 9.21 -15.57 -18.84
C GLU A 163 8.53 -16.92 -19.12
N GLN A 164 8.05 -17.61 -18.08
CA GLN A 164 7.31 -18.86 -18.22
C GLN A 164 6.00 -18.67 -18.99
N ALA A 165 5.25 -17.60 -18.68
CA ALA A 165 4.03 -17.27 -19.40
C ALA A 165 4.30 -16.99 -20.88
N GLN A 166 5.36 -16.25 -21.19
CA GLN A 166 5.79 -15.97 -22.56
C GLN A 166 6.16 -17.26 -23.31
N ALA A 167 6.94 -18.15 -22.70
CA ALA A 167 7.30 -19.43 -23.31
C ALA A 167 6.06 -20.26 -23.65
N ARG A 168 5.09 -20.37 -22.73
CA ARG A 168 3.82 -21.06 -22.97
C ARG A 168 3.05 -20.45 -24.14
N TYR A 169 2.95 -19.12 -24.22
CA TYR A 169 2.25 -18.47 -25.33
C TYR A 169 2.94 -18.68 -26.68
N LEU A 170 4.27 -18.80 -26.71
CA LEU A 170 5.01 -19.14 -27.94
C LEU A 170 4.73 -20.58 -28.38
N GLU A 171 4.69 -21.53 -27.44
CA GLU A 171 4.34 -22.92 -27.72
C GLU A 171 2.90 -23.05 -28.25
N GLU A 172 1.94 -22.37 -27.63
CA GLU A 172 0.55 -22.31 -28.08
C GLU A 172 0.42 -21.71 -29.49
N ALA A 173 1.13 -20.61 -29.75
CA ALA A 173 1.13 -19.97 -31.07
C ALA A 173 1.68 -20.91 -32.16
N GLU A 174 2.74 -21.66 -31.87
CA GLU A 174 3.30 -22.62 -32.83
C GLU A 174 2.35 -23.80 -33.06
N ALA A 175 1.72 -24.33 -32.01
CA ALA A 175 0.71 -25.36 -32.15
C ALA A 175 -0.46 -24.90 -33.06
N HIS A 176 -0.92 -23.65 -32.89
CA HIS A 176 -1.94 -23.06 -33.76
C HIS A 176 -1.48 -22.89 -35.21
N ARG A 177 -0.22 -22.49 -35.46
CA ARG A 177 0.33 -22.42 -36.83
C ARG A 177 0.36 -23.78 -37.51
N VAL A 178 0.85 -24.80 -36.81
CA VAL A 178 0.89 -26.18 -37.31
C VAL A 178 -0.52 -26.69 -37.60
N GLN A 179 -1.47 -26.44 -36.72
CA GLN A 179 -2.88 -26.82 -36.91
C GLN A 179 -3.49 -26.10 -38.13
N ALA A 180 -3.27 -24.79 -38.27
CA ALA A 180 -3.76 -24.02 -39.41
C ALA A 180 -3.19 -24.53 -40.74
N ALA A 181 -1.89 -24.84 -40.79
CA ALA A 181 -1.24 -25.41 -41.98
C ALA A 181 -1.83 -26.78 -42.34
N ARG A 182 -2.08 -27.65 -41.35
CA ARG A 182 -2.72 -28.96 -41.55
C ARG A 182 -4.15 -28.82 -42.07
N SER A 183 -4.94 -27.92 -41.48
CA SER A 183 -6.30 -27.64 -41.94
C SER A 183 -6.29 -27.12 -43.38
N LEU A 184 -5.44 -26.13 -43.70
CA LEU A 184 -5.31 -25.61 -45.06
C LEU A 184 -4.96 -26.72 -46.07
N ALA A 185 -3.98 -27.57 -45.75
CA ALA A 185 -3.60 -28.68 -46.62
C ALA A 185 -4.75 -29.68 -46.84
N ALA A 186 -5.51 -30.00 -45.78
CA ALA A 186 -6.69 -30.87 -45.88
C ALA A 186 -7.78 -30.25 -46.77
N TRP A 187 -8.05 -28.95 -46.62
CA TRP A 187 -9.00 -28.22 -47.47
C TRP A 187 -8.58 -28.24 -48.94
N TRP A 188 -7.30 -27.98 -49.24
CA TRP A 188 -6.79 -28.04 -50.60
C TRP A 188 -6.85 -29.45 -51.22
N THR A 189 -6.76 -30.49 -50.39
CA THR A 189 -6.88 -31.88 -50.84
C THR A 189 -8.33 -32.25 -51.16
N LEU A 190 -9.29 -31.78 -50.35
CA LEU A 190 -10.72 -32.00 -50.58
C LEU A 190 -11.30 -31.17 -51.75
N ALA A 191 -10.67 -30.05 -52.09
CA ALA A 191 -11.08 -29.18 -53.18
C ALA A 191 -10.54 -29.62 -54.57
N ARG A 192 -9.74 -30.69 -54.63
CA ARG A 192 -9.31 -31.36 -55.86
C ARG A 192 -10.19 -32.57 -56.13
#